data_AF-A0A1D2RQ23-F1
#
_entry.id   AF-A0A1D2RQ23-F1
#
_cell.length_a   1.000
_cell.length_b   1.000
_cell.length_c   1.000
_cell.angle_alpha   90.00
_cell.angle_beta   90.00
_cell.angle_gamma   90.00
#
_symmetry.space_group_name_H-M   'P 1'
#
loop_
_entity.id
_entity.type
_entity.pdbx_description
1 polymer ?
#
loop_
_entity_poly.entity_id
_entity_poly.type
_entity_poly.pdbx_seq_one_letter_code
_entity_poly.pdbx_strand_id
1 'polypeptide(L)'
;MDEMVLAGILLIVTALPGIAIGLMLLTGKWDPVSIRAAKDPARARLTTARLLLAVDALLVLLGIALMVTPREHGLLLTVVGVGLITLVTTVLGVAAVKANKA
;
A
#
# COMPACT_ATOMS: atom_id res chain seq x y z
N MET A 1 -24.41 11.20 -4.78
CA MET A 1 -23.48 10.10 -4.47
C MET A 1 -23.29 10.09 -2.97
N ASP A 2 -23.42 8.94 -2.31
CA ASP A 2 -23.25 8.85 -0.86
C ASP A 2 -21.81 9.20 -0.46
N GLU A 3 -21.63 9.87 0.67
CA GLU A 3 -20.33 10.30 1.19
C GLU A 3 -19.38 9.13 1.39
N MET A 4 -19.91 7.97 1.80
CA MET A 4 -19.12 6.75 1.98
C MET A 4 -18.65 6.14 0.67
N VAL A 5 -19.50 6.20 -0.36
CA VAL A 5 -19.11 5.80 -1.71
C VAL A 5 -18.03 6.74 -2.26
N LEU A 6 -18.17 8.06 -2.05
CA LEU A 6 -17.14 9.03 -2.46
C LEU A 6 -15.81 8.79 -1.71
N ALA A 7 -15.86 8.56 -0.40
CA ALA A 7 -14.68 8.26 0.41
C ALA A 7 -13.98 6.98 -0.08
N GLY A 8 -14.75 5.93 -0.37
CA GLY A 8 -14.22 4.69 -0.94
C GLY A 8 -13.54 4.92 -2.29
N ILE A 9 -14.16 5.71 -3.19
CA ILE A 9 -13.60 6.01 -4.51
C ILE A 9 -12.28 6.76 -4.36
N LEU A 10 -12.25 7.80 -3.52
CA LEU A 10 -11.05 8.59 -3.26
C LEU A 10 -9.91 7.70 -2.74
N LEU A 11 -10.20 6.79 -1.82
CA LEU A 11 -9.20 5.91 -1.23
C LEU A 11 -8.61 4.95 -2.29
N ILE A 12 -9.45 4.38 -3.16
CA ILE A 12 -8.98 3.57 -4.30
C ILE A 12 -8.10 4.40 -5.24
N VAL A 13 -8.54 5.61 -5.60
CA VAL A 13 -7.76 6.49 -6.50
C VAL A 13 -6.40 6.84 -5.91
N THR A 14 -6.31 7.07 -4.59
CA THR A 14 -5.03 7.35 -3.93
C THR A 14 -4.05 6.18 -3.94
N ALA A 15 -4.54 4.94 -4.06
CA ALA A 15 -3.70 3.74 -4.13
C ALA A 15 -3.13 3.50 -5.55
N LEU A 16 -3.76 4.04 -6.60
CA LEU A 16 -3.35 3.80 -7.99
C LEU A 16 -1.90 4.23 -8.32
N PRO A 17 -1.40 5.39 -7.90
CA PRO A 17 -0.01 5.79 -8.15
C PRO A 17 0.99 4.81 -7.53
N GLY A 18 0.69 4.34 -6.31
CA GLY A 18 1.49 3.33 -5.63
C GLY A 18 1.50 2.03 -6.43
N ILE A 19 0.34 1.52 -6.84
CA ILE A 19 0.26 0.30 -7.66
C ILE A 19 1.09 0.42 -8.95
N ALA A 20 0.95 1.55 -9.66
CA ALA A 20 1.71 1.81 -10.87
C ALA A 20 3.22 1.76 -10.61
N ILE A 21 3.68 2.44 -9.56
CA ILE A 21 5.09 2.46 -9.16
C ILE A 21 5.57 1.05 -8.78
N GLY A 22 4.80 0.31 -7.99
CA GLY A 22 5.13 -1.06 -7.56
C GLY A 22 5.27 -2.00 -8.74
N LEU A 23 4.38 -1.91 -9.73
CA LEU A 23 4.46 -2.67 -10.98
C LEU A 23 5.66 -2.25 -11.83
N MET A 24 5.97 -0.95 -11.93
CA MET A 24 7.16 -0.48 -12.65
C MET A 24 8.47 -0.97 -12.02
N LEU A 25 8.51 -1.06 -10.68
CA LEU A 25 9.63 -1.67 -9.96
C LEU A 25 9.70 -3.19 -10.21
N LEU A 26 8.59 -3.93 -10.12
CA LEU A 26 8.60 -5.39 -10.40
C LEU A 26 9.04 -5.71 -11.83
N THR A 27 8.58 -4.93 -12.79
CA THR A 27 8.88 -5.12 -14.22
C THR A 27 10.25 -4.55 -14.64
N GLY A 28 10.97 -3.91 -13.72
CA GLY A 28 12.28 -3.29 -14.00
C GLY A 28 12.21 -2.06 -14.91
N LYS A 29 11.01 -1.55 -15.22
CA LYS A 29 10.79 -0.34 -16.03
C LYS A 29 11.21 0.93 -15.30
N TRP A 30 11.24 0.89 -13.98
CA TRP A 30 11.73 1.98 -13.15
C TRP A 30 12.78 1.47 -12.17
N ASP A 31 13.88 2.21 -12.07
CA ASP A 31 15.04 1.82 -11.29
C ASP A 31 15.64 3.03 -10.58
N PRO A 32 15.09 3.38 -9.40
CA PRO A 32 15.49 4.58 -8.68
C PRO A 32 16.91 4.42 -8.09
N VAL A 33 17.61 5.55 -7.98
CA VAL A 33 19.00 5.62 -7.50
C VAL A 33 19.17 5.00 -6.11
N SER A 34 18.17 5.15 -5.24
CA SER A 34 18.16 4.57 -3.89
C SER A 34 18.21 3.04 -3.88
N ILE A 35 17.58 2.38 -4.86
CA ILE A 35 17.59 0.91 -4.98
C ILE A 35 18.91 0.44 -5.60
N ARG A 36 19.46 1.19 -6.56
CA ARG A 36 20.77 0.89 -7.17
C ARG A 36 21.92 0.99 -6.17
N ALA A 37 21.83 1.88 -5.19
CA ALA A 37 22.82 2.06 -4.14
C ALA A 37 22.74 0.98 -3.04
N ALA A 38 21.74 0.09 -3.07
CA ALA A 38 21.62 -0.99 -2.09
C ALA A 38 22.69 -2.08 -2.31
N LYS A 39 23.05 -2.77 -1.23
CA LYS A 39 23.99 -3.91 -1.26
C LYS A 39 23.52 -5.04 -2.20
N ASP A 40 22.21 -5.27 -2.28
CA ASP A 40 21.56 -6.16 -3.23
C ASP A 40 20.39 -5.44 -3.92
N PRO A 41 20.62 -4.85 -5.12
CA PRO A 41 19.61 -4.07 -5.82
C PRO A 41 18.40 -4.89 -6.26
N ALA A 42 18.58 -6.16 -6.62
CA ALA A 42 17.50 -7.01 -7.10
C ALA A 42 16.53 -7.36 -5.97
N ARG A 43 17.07 -7.74 -4.81
CA ARG A 43 16.27 -8.02 -3.60
C ARG A 43 15.61 -6.76 -3.05
N ALA A 44 16.32 -5.63 -3.02
CA ALA A 44 15.77 -4.35 -2.57
C ALA A 44 14.60 -3.89 -3.46
N ARG A 45 14.72 -4.07 -4.78
CA ARG A 45 13.64 -3.78 -5.75
C ARG A 45 12.42 -4.62 -5.50
N LEU A 46 12.59 -5.95 -5.45
CA LEU A 46 11.48 -6.88 -5.26
C LEU A 46 10.76 -6.65 -3.93
N THR A 47 11.52 -6.40 -2.86
CA THR A 47 10.95 -6.17 -1.53
C THR A 47 10.18 -4.86 -1.47
N THR A 48 10.76 -3.76 -1.96
CA THR A 48 10.09 -2.45 -2.02
C THR A 48 8.81 -2.53 -2.85
N ALA A 49 8.88 -3.17 -4.01
CA ALA A 49 7.74 -3.30 -4.91
C ALA A 49 6.60 -4.12 -4.28
N ARG A 50 6.91 -5.25 -3.64
CA ARG A 50 5.92 -6.07 -2.93
C ARG A 50 5.29 -5.33 -1.77
N LEU A 51 6.08 -4.59 -1.00
CA LEU A 51 5.59 -3.78 0.12
C LEU A 51 4.57 -2.77 -0.39
N LEU A 52 4.95 -1.99 -1.38
CA LEU A 52 4.11 -0.95 -1.97
C LEU A 52 2.78 -1.54 -2.48
N LEU A 53 2.86 -2.60 -3.30
CA LEU A 53 1.67 -3.30 -3.81
C LEU A 53 0.79 -3.87 -2.70
N ALA A 54 1.37 -4.39 -1.62
CA ALA A 54 0.60 -4.91 -0.49
C ALA A 54 -0.12 -3.78 0.26
N VAL A 55 0.55 -2.64 0.49
CA VAL A 55 -0.08 -1.46 1.12
C VAL A 55 -1.23 -0.95 0.27
N ASP A 56 -1.00 -0.77 -1.04
CA ASP A 56 -2.00 -0.23 -1.93
C ASP A 56 -3.18 -1.20 -2.12
N ALA A 57 -2.94 -2.51 -2.14
CA ALA A 57 -4.01 -3.50 -2.16
C ALA A 57 -4.89 -3.41 -0.91
N LEU A 58 -4.30 -3.19 0.29
CA LEU A 58 -5.07 -3.00 1.51
C LEU A 58 -5.89 -1.70 1.47
N LEU A 59 -5.34 -0.63 0.91
CA LEU A 59 -6.09 0.63 0.68
C LEU A 59 -7.27 0.40 -0.28
N VAL A 60 -7.05 -0.32 -1.39
CA VAL A 60 -8.14 -0.66 -2.32
C VAL A 60 -9.22 -1.48 -1.61
N LEU A 61 -8.85 -2.48 -0.80
CA LEU A 61 -9.80 -3.27 -0.03
C LEU A 61 -10.58 -2.43 0.98
N LEU A 62 -9.93 -1.49 1.67
CA LEU A 62 -10.60 -0.55 2.56
C LEU A 62 -11.57 0.37 1.79
N GLY A 63 -11.16 0.85 0.62
CA GLY A 63 -12.01 1.68 -0.23
C GLY A 63 -13.26 0.92 -0.70
N ILE A 64 -13.11 -0.34 -1.13
CA ILE A 64 -14.22 -1.23 -1.46
C ILE A 64 -15.12 -1.47 -0.24
N ALA A 65 -14.53 -1.75 0.93
CA ALA A 65 -15.27 -1.98 2.16
C ALA A 65 -16.13 -0.77 2.54
N LEU A 66 -15.62 0.47 2.39
CA LEU A 66 -16.38 1.69 2.64
C LEU A 66 -17.57 1.87 1.68
N MET A 67 -17.49 1.37 0.45
CA MET A 67 -18.62 1.46 -0.51
C MET A 67 -19.77 0.52 -0.17
N VAL A 68 -19.49 -0.61 0.49
CA VAL A 68 -20.50 -1.65 0.79
C VAL A 68 -20.97 -1.63 2.24
N THR A 69 -20.24 -0.96 3.12
CA THR A 69 -20.54 -0.93 4.56
C THR A 69 -21.63 0.09 4.88
N PRO A 70 -22.61 -0.24 5.74
CA PRO A 70 -23.61 0.72 6.20
C PRO A 70 -22.96 1.95 6.84
N ARG A 71 -23.52 3.13 6.57
CA ARG A 71 -22.95 4.43 6.97
C ARG A 71 -22.72 4.55 8.48
N GLU A 72 -23.55 3.91 9.28
CA GLU A 72 -23.42 3.84 10.75
C GLU A 72 -22.12 3.18 11.24
N HIS A 73 -21.52 2.30 10.41
CA HIS A 73 -20.26 1.61 10.72
C HIS A 73 -19.05 2.21 9.98
N GLY A 74 -19.27 3.13 9.03
CA GLY A 74 -18.22 3.66 8.15
C GLY A 74 -17.09 4.39 8.90
N LEU A 75 -17.41 5.12 9.98
CA LEU A 75 -16.43 5.84 10.77
C LEU A 75 -15.53 4.88 11.56
N LEU A 76 -16.12 3.87 12.20
CA LEU A 76 -15.38 2.82 12.90
C LEU A 76 -14.50 2.01 11.94
N LEU A 77 -15.05 1.64 10.78
CA LEU A 77 -14.31 0.94 9.73
C LEU A 77 -13.13 1.76 9.23
N THR A 78 -13.29 3.08 9.05
CA THR A 78 -12.20 3.96 8.63
C THR A 78 -11.10 4.01 9.68
N VAL A 79 -11.45 4.28 10.95
CA VAL A 79 -10.45 4.41 12.03
C VAL A 79 -9.70 3.10 12.27
N VAL A 80 -10.43 1.99 12.41
CA VAL A 80 -9.84 0.68 12.65
C VAL A 80 -9.08 0.19 11.41
N GLY A 81 -9.66 0.37 10.22
CA GLY A 81 -9.05 -0.02 8.96
C GLY A 81 -7.73 0.71 8.71
N VAL A 82 -7.70 2.04 8.87
CA VAL A 82 -6.46 2.83 8.76
C VAL A 82 -5.44 2.39 9.82
N GLY A 83 -5.85 2.22 11.07
CA GLY A 83 -4.96 1.76 12.14
C GLY A 83 -4.33 0.39 11.85
N LEU A 84 -5.12 -0.56 11.35
CA LEU A 84 -4.63 -1.88 10.95
C LEU A 84 -3.68 -1.80 9.75
N ILE A 85 -4.02 -1.00 8.74
CA ILE A 85 -3.14 -0.79 7.58
C ILE A 85 -1.80 -0.22 8.07
N THR A 86 -1.80 0.88 8.85
CA THR A 86 -0.59 1.48 9.40
C THR A 86 0.25 0.48 10.21
N LEU A 87 -0.39 -0.37 11.02
CA LEU A 87 0.32 -1.42 11.77
C LEU A 87 0.98 -2.42 10.83
N VAL A 88 0.23 -2.96 9.86
CA VAL A 88 0.74 -3.94 8.90
C VAL A 88 1.86 -3.35 8.05
N THR A 89 1.69 -2.13 7.53
CA THR A 89 2.72 -1.46 6.73
C THR A 89 3.98 -1.21 7.53
N THR A 90 3.86 -0.84 8.81
CA THR A 90 5.00 -0.64 9.71
C THR A 90 5.74 -1.96 9.95
N VAL A 91 5.03 -3.04 10.26
CA VAL A 91 5.63 -4.37 10.48
C VAL A 91 6.33 -4.87 9.22
N LEU A 92 5.69 -4.75 8.05
CA LEU A 92 6.28 -5.12 6.77
C LEU A 92 7.50 -4.26 6.44
N GLY A 93 7.44 -2.95 6.71
CA GLY A 93 8.54 -2.01 6.52
C GLY A 93 9.76 -2.38 7.39
N VAL A 94 9.54 -2.65 8.67
CA VAL A 94 10.60 -3.10 9.59
C VAL A 94 11.19 -4.44 9.13
N ALA A 95 10.34 -5.40 8.72
CA ALA A 95 10.80 -6.68 8.21
C ALA A 95 11.65 -6.54 6.94
N ALA A 96 11.25 -5.66 6.02
CA ALA A 96 12.00 -5.37 4.79
C ALA A 96 13.37 -4.71 5.07
N VAL A 97 13.42 -3.74 6.00
CA VAL A 97 14.69 -3.12 6.41
C VAL A 97 15.63 -4.15 7.04
N LYS A 98 15.10 -5.02 7.90
CA LYS A 98 15.88 -6.09 8.53
C LYS A 98 16.40 -7.09 7.49
N ALA A 99 15.56 -7.48 6.54
CA ALA A 99 15.93 -8.40 5.46
C ALA A 99 17.01 -7.83 4.52
N ASN A 100 17.05 -6.51 4.31
CA ASN A 100 18.07 -5.86 3.48
C ASN A 100 19.41 -5.63 4.21
N LYS A 101 19.43 -5.66 5.56
CA LYS A 101 20.65 -5.55 6.37
C LYS A 101 21.36 -6.89 6.60
N ALA A 102 20.64 -8.01 6.47
CA ALA A 102 21.15 -9.38 6.60
C ALA A 102 21.69 -9.89 5.25
#